data_AF-A0A3D3KDK5-F1
#
_entry.id   AF-A0A3D3KDK5-F1
#
_cell.length_a   1.000
_cell.length_b   1.000
_cell.length_c   1.000
_cell.angle_alpha   90.00
_cell.angle_beta   90.00
_cell.angle_gamma   90.00
#
_symmetry.space_group_name_H-M   'P 1'
#
loop_
_entity.id
_entity.type
_entity.pdbx_description
1 polymer ?
#
loop_
_entity_poly.entity_id
_entity_poly.type
_entity_poly.pdbx_seq_one_letter_code
_entity_poly.pdbx_strand_id
1 'polypeptide(L)'
;MIDGIWWLVILFAVIAALWLVAKSRGAKVGEQNGHTQSKKDKSHDGLQKTSALLKKYFPNYRVTRKANHLLLSKQDKKIAMITIDRKLATGQRRLGDVPVINYHRVPSRAQLTANLQEAE
;
A
#
# COMPACT_ATOMS: atom_id res chain seq x y z
N MET A 1 1.36 -40.45 -39.14
CA MET A 1 0.04 -39.78 -39.11
C MET A 1 -0.48 -39.93 -37.70
N ILE A 2 -0.55 -38.84 -36.93
CA ILE A 2 -1.12 -38.89 -35.58
C ILE A 2 -2.63 -39.05 -35.78
N ASP A 3 -3.15 -40.22 -35.46
CA ASP A 3 -4.58 -40.53 -35.49
C ASP A 3 -5.35 -39.49 -34.66
N GLY A 4 -6.51 -39.04 -35.16
CA GLY A 4 -7.25 -37.90 -34.58
C GLY A 4 -7.57 -38.05 -33.08
N ILE A 5 -7.64 -39.29 -32.59
CA ILE A 5 -7.89 -39.63 -31.19
C ILE A 5 -6.65 -39.42 -30.31
N TRP A 6 -5.44 -39.60 -30.84
CA TRP A 6 -4.20 -39.45 -30.08
C TRP A 6 -3.93 -37.99 -29.70
N TRP A 7 -4.42 -37.03 -30.49
CA TRP A 7 -4.35 -35.61 -30.15
C TRP A 7 -5.12 -35.26 -28.88
N LEU A 8 -6.24 -35.93 -28.60
CA LEU A 8 -7.03 -35.70 -27.39
C LEU A 8 -6.27 -36.11 -26.12
N VAL A 9 -5.48 -37.19 -26.20
CA VAL A 9 -4.65 -37.65 -25.06
C VAL A 9 -3.59 -36.61 -24.72
N ILE A 10 -2.93 -36.05 -25.75
CA ILE A 10 -1.93 -34.99 -25.58
C ILE A 10 -2.58 -33.73 -25.00
N LEU A 11 -3.76 -33.36 -25.49
CA LEU A 11 -4.50 -32.20 -24.99
C LEU A 11 -4.86 -32.36 -23.50
N PHE A 12 -5.39 -33.52 -23.10
CA PHE A 12 -5.70 -33.81 -21.69
C PHE A 12 -4.46 -33.81 -20.81
N ALA A 13 -3.33 -34.35 -21.27
CA ALA A 13 -2.08 -34.32 -20.53
C ALA A 13 -1.56 -32.89 -20.29
N VAL A 14 -1.66 -32.02 -21.29
CA VAL A 14 -1.28 -30.60 -21.17
C VAL A 14 -2.22 -29.87 -20.20
N ILE A 15 -3.53 -30.11 -20.27
CA ILE A 15 -4.50 -29.54 -19.33
C ILE A 15 -4.21 -29.99 -17.91
N ALA A 16 -3.93 -31.28 -17.68
CA ALA A 16 -3.59 -31.80 -16.36
C ALA A 16 -2.29 -31.20 -15.82
N ALA A 17 -1.26 -31.05 -16.65
CA ALA A 17 -0.01 -30.42 -16.26
C ALA A 17 -0.19 -28.94 -15.90
N LEU A 18 -0.95 -28.17 -16.72
CA LEU A 18 -1.28 -26.78 -16.41
C LEU A 18 -2.12 -26.65 -15.15
N TRP A 19 -3.07 -27.55 -14.93
CA TRP A 19 -3.90 -27.57 -13.73
C TRP A 19 -3.08 -27.91 -12.48
N LEU A 20 -2.13 -28.85 -12.58
CA LEU A 20 -1.20 -29.20 -11.50
C LEU A 20 -0.23 -28.06 -11.18
N VAL A 21 0.26 -27.34 -12.20
CA VAL A 21 1.08 -26.12 -12.02
C VAL A 21 0.26 -25.00 -11.40
N ALA A 22 -1.00 -24.80 -11.80
CA ALA A 22 -1.86 -23.81 -11.17
C ALA A 22 -2.19 -24.17 -9.71
N LYS A 23 -2.47 -25.44 -9.43
CA LYS A 23 -2.79 -25.93 -8.08
C LYS A 23 -1.58 -25.88 -7.13
N SER A 24 -0.38 -26.22 -7.62
CA SER A 24 0.86 -26.06 -6.86
C SER A 24 1.24 -24.59 -6.63
N ARG A 25 0.90 -23.68 -7.56
CA ARG A 25 1.03 -22.23 -7.33
C ARG A 25 -0.01 -21.66 -6.36
N GLY A 26 -1.09 -22.40 -6.09
CA GLY A 26 -2.12 -22.06 -5.09
C GLY A 26 -1.84 -22.55 -3.67
N ALA A 27 -0.73 -23.26 -3.42
CA ALA A 27 -0.39 -23.82 -2.11
C ALA A 27 0.92 -23.24 -1.54
N LYS A 28 0.88 -21.95 -1.20
CA LYS A 28 1.67 -21.31 -0.14
C LYS A 28 0.80 -20.18 0.42
N VAL A 29 0.40 -20.08 1.69
CA VAL A 29 0.60 -20.83 2.93
C VAL A 29 -0.51 -20.33 3.86
N GLY A 30 -1.29 -21.24 4.45
CA GLY A 30 -1.94 -21.08 5.76
C GLY A 30 -1.69 -22.40 6.49
N GLU A 31 -1.28 -22.52 7.73
CA GLU A 31 -1.01 -21.60 8.83
C GLU A 31 0.24 -22.14 9.54
N GLN A 32 1.18 -21.28 9.91
CA GLN A 32 1.92 -21.48 11.14
C GLN A 32 1.56 -20.32 12.05
N ASN A 33 0.83 -20.65 13.12
CA ASN A 33 0.84 -19.91 14.38
C ASN A 33 2.27 -19.92 14.94
N GLY A 34 3.12 -19.14 14.31
CA GLY A 34 4.42 -18.75 14.81
C GLY A 34 4.38 -17.25 14.72
N HIS A 35 4.28 -16.61 15.87
CA HIS A 35 4.40 -15.18 16.10
C HIS A 35 5.76 -14.72 15.57
N THR A 36 5.90 -14.69 14.25
CA THR A 36 7.01 -14.10 13.54
C THR A 36 6.68 -12.63 13.61
N GLN A 37 7.01 -12.05 14.77
CA GLN A 37 7.57 -10.72 14.82
C GLN A 37 8.66 -10.68 13.75
N SER A 38 8.24 -10.45 12.50
CA SER A 38 8.99 -9.58 11.63
C SER A 38 9.34 -8.43 12.55
N LYS A 39 10.63 -8.29 12.83
CA LYS A 39 11.21 -7.04 13.31
C LYS A 39 10.90 -6.03 12.21
N LYS A 40 9.64 -5.62 12.09
CA LYS A 40 9.17 -4.59 11.21
C LYS A 40 9.68 -3.33 11.86
N ASP A 41 10.80 -2.91 11.32
CA ASP A 41 11.41 -1.61 11.40
C ASP A 41 10.62 -0.59 12.24
N LYS A 42 11.34 0.01 13.18
CA LYS A 42 10.97 1.18 13.99
C LYS A 42 10.52 2.42 13.18
N SER A 43 10.26 2.28 11.88
CA SER A 43 9.73 3.27 10.94
C SER A 43 8.20 3.43 11.03
N HIS A 44 7.46 2.42 11.52
CA HIS A 44 5.99 2.41 11.45
C HIS A 44 5.28 3.35 12.45
N ASP A 45 6.01 3.89 13.43
CA ASP A 45 5.51 4.79 14.47
C ASP A 45 5.21 6.20 13.94
N GLY A 46 6.04 6.70 13.01
CA GLY A 46 5.89 8.08 12.53
C GLY A 46 4.55 8.35 11.86
N LEU A 47 4.11 7.46 10.96
CA LEU A 47 2.82 7.57 10.29
C LEU A 47 1.65 7.31 11.25
N GLN A 48 1.81 6.44 12.25
CA GLN A 48 0.78 6.25 13.29
C GLN A 48 0.59 7.53 14.10
N LYS A 49 1.66 8.12 14.62
CA LYS A 49 1.64 9.39 15.36
C LYS A 49 1.04 10.51 14.53
N THR A 50 1.43 10.63 13.26
CA THR A 50 0.89 11.63 12.34
C THR A 50 -0.60 11.42 12.10
N SER A 51 -1.04 10.17 11.95
CA SER A 51 -2.48 9.87 11.79
C SER A 51 -3.29 10.22 13.03
N ALA A 52 -2.74 10.02 14.24
CA ALA A 52 -3.40 10.42 15.48
C ALA A 52 -3.48 11.95 15.60
N LEU A 53 -2.41 12.67 15.23
CA LEU A 53 -2.40 14.14 15.20
C LEU A 53 -3.44 14.68 14.22
N LEU A 54 -3.52 14.11 13.01
CA LEU A 54 -4.50 14.51 12.00
C LEU A 54 -5.94 14.30 12.49
N LYS A 55 -6.24 13.13 13.06
CA LYS A 55 -7.57 12.86 13.64
C LYS A 55 -7.93 13.84 14.76
N LYS A 56 -6.96 14.23 15.58
CA LYS A 56 -7.18 15.14 16.72
C LYS A 56 -7.39 16.60 16.30
N TYR A 57 -6.55 17.11 15.40
CA TYR A 57 -6.52 18.55 15.06
C TYR A 57 -7.23 18.90 13.75
N PHE A 58 -7.51 17.91 12.91
CA PHE A 58 -8.08 18.08 11.57
C PHE A 58 -9.25 17.10 11.36
N PRO A 59 -10.31 17.15 12.20
CA PRO A 59 -11.42 16.18 12.17
C PRO A 59 -12.22 16.22 10.86
N ASN A 60 -12.15 17.33 10.12
CA ASN A 60 -12.82 17.51 8.83
C ASN A 60 -12.16 16.70 7.69
N TYR A 61 -10.99 16.11 7.93
CA TYR A 61 -10.29 15.27 6.97
C TYR A 61 -10.42 13.79 7.33
N ARG A 62 -10.80 13.00 6.34
CA ARG A 62 -10.75 11.54 6.40
C ARG A 62 -9.31 11.09 6.16
N VAL A 63 -8.71 10.51 7.19
CA VAL A 63 -7.34 9.96 7.15
C VAL A 63 -7.39 8.47 6.94
N THR A 64 -6.90 7.99 5.79
CA THR A 64 -6.81 6.56 5.46
C THR A 64 -5.35 6.11 5.42
N ARG A 65 -4.99 5.07 6.17
CA ARG A 65 -3.64 4.49 6.13
C ARG A 65 -3.53 3.50 4.96
N LYS A 66 -2.47 3.64 4.16
CA LYS A 66 -2.14 2.75 3.04
C LYS A 66 -0.66 2.42 3.12
N ALA A 67 -0.31 1.24 3.64
CA ALA A 67 1.07 0.78 3.83
C ALA A 67 2.03 1.87 4.36
N ASN A 68 2.79 2.51 3.45
CA ASN A 68 3.82 3.51 3.73
C ASN A 68 3.37 4.98 3.57
N HIS A 69 2.07 5.24 3.42
CA HIS A 69 1.52 6.60 3.30
C HIS A 69 0.17 6.76 4.01
N LEU A 70 -0.19 8.01 4.27
CA LEU A 70 -1.51 8.44 4.70
C LEU A 70 -2.17 9.19 3.55
N LEU A 71 -3.38 8.79 3.19
CA LEU A 71 -4.20 9.53 2.25
C LEU A 71 -5.17 10.41 3.05
N LEU A 72 -5.21 11.69 2.72
CA LEU A 72 -6.16 12.64 3.27
C LEU A 72 -7.21 12.99 2.23
N SER A 73 -8.45 12.90 2.64
CA SER A 73 -9.61 13.27 1.84
C SER A 73 -10.51 14.21 2.63
N LYS A 74 -11.15 15.16 1.94
CA LYS A 74 -12.16 16.07 2.50
C LYS A 74 -13.35 16.03 1.55
N GLN A 75 -14.55 15.73 2.05
CA GLN A 75 -15.77 15.61 1.24
C GLN A 75 -15.55 14.71 -0.01
N ASP A 76 -14.95 13.53 0.20
CA ASP A 76 -14.58 12.54 -0.84
C ASP A 76 -13.56 12.99 -1.90
N LYS A 77 -13.14 14.26 -1.91
CA LYS A 77 -11.99 14.75 -2.70
C LYS A 77 -10.69 14.39 -1.99
N LYS A 78 -9.73 13.80 -2.72
CA LYS A 78 -8.36 13.56 -2.22
C LYS A 78 -7.60 14.89 -2.20
N ILE A 79 -7.09 15.29 -1.05
CA ILE A 79 -6.41 16.57 -0.85
C ILE A 79 -4.90 16.40 -0.82
N ALA A 80 -4.40 15.39 -0.10
CA ALA A 80 -2.97 15.16 -0.01
C ALA A 80 -2.64 13.70 0.30
N MET A 81 -1.44 13.28 -0.08
CA MET A 81 -0.84 12.04 0.36
C MET A 81 0.40 12.35 1.19
N ILE A 82 0.46 11.88 2.42
CA ILE A 82 1.58 12.10 3.33
C ILE A 82 2.44 10.84 3.40
N THR A 83 3.74 10.99 3.15
CA THR A 83 4.75 9.94 3.37
C THR A 83 5.71 10.38 4.46
N ILE A 84 6.30 9.40 5.16
CA ILE A 84 7.39 9.66 6.09
C ILE A 84 8.58 8.79 5.70
N ASP A 85 9.52 9.37 4.99
CA ASP A 85 10.70 8.69 4.50
C ASP A 85 11.94 9.61 4.62
N ARG A 86 13.01 9.06 5.20
CA ARG A 86 14.30 9.74 5.41
C ARG A 86 15.17 9.75 4.16
N LYS A 87 14.95 8.83 3.22
CA LYS A 87 15.75 8.64 2.00
C LYS A 87 15.14 9.34 0.80
N LEU A 88 13.84 9.62 0.82
CA LEU A 88 13.19 10.35 -0.26
C LEU A 88 13.51 11.84 -0.14
N ALA A 89 14.21 12.37 -1.14
CA ALA A 89 14.45 13.81 -1.26
C ALA A 89 13.13 14.59 -1.16
N THR A 90 13.17 15.72 -0.47
CA THR A 90 12.07 16.68 -0.41
C THR A 90 11.80 17.17 -1.83
N GLY A 91 10.66 16.81 -2.39
CA GLY A 91 10.29 17.19 -3.76
C GLY A 91 8.79 17.04 -3.95
N GLN A 92 8.20 17.91 -4.79
CA GLN A 92 6.79 17.90 -5.14
C GLN A 92 6.48 16.71 -6.04
N ARG A 93 6.31 15.53 -5.45
CA ARG A 93 5.70 14.41 -6.17
C ARG A 93 4.19 14.65 -6.15
N ARG A 94 3.53 14.43 -7.28
CA ARG A 94 2.07 14.41 -7.36
C ARG A 94 1.65 13.01 -7.78
N LEU A 95 0.58 12.49 -7.18
CA LEU A 95 -0.06 11.26 -7.62
C LEU A 95 -1.34 11.66 -8.37
N GLY A 96 -1.20 11.91 -9.67
CA GLY A 96 -2.20 12.64 -10.44
C GLY A 96 -2.30 14.08 -9.93
N ASP A 97 -3.51 14.53 -9.60
CA ASP A 97 -3.74 15.88 -9.05
C ASP A 97 -3.38 16.02 -7.57
N VAL A 98 -3.21 14.89 -6.87
CA VAL A 98 -3.02 14.87 -5.42
C VAL A 98 -1.56 15.16 -5.07
N PRO A 99 -1.24 16.25 -4.35
CA PRO A 99 0.11 16.52 -3.88
C PRO A 99 0.58 15.46 -2.88
N VAL A 100 1.84 15.04 -3.02
CA VAL A 100 2.52 14.13 -2.10
C VAL A 100 3.48 14.93 -1.23
N ILE A 101 3.21 14.96 0.06
CA ILE A 101 4.00 15.68 1.06
C ILE A 101 4.86 14.65 1.79
N ASN A 102 6.17 14.70 1.57
CA ASN A 102 7.12 13.84 2.28
C ASN A 102 7.69 14.56 3.50
N TYR A 103 7.64 13.90 4.66
CA TYR A 103 8.35 14.34 5.86
C TYR A 103 9.47 13.37 6.21
N HIS A 104 10.54 13.85 6.82
CA HIS A 104 11.61 12.99 7.32
C HIS A 104 11.37 12.51 8.76
N ARG A 105 10.43 13.14 9.47
CA ARG A 105 10.02 12.87 10.86
C ARG A 105 8.53 13.17 11.04
N VAL A 106 7.98 12.87 12.22
CA VAL A 106 6.60 13.26 12.56
C VAL A 106 6.48 14.79 12.47
N PRO A 107 5.58 15.31 11.61
CA PRO A 107 5.40 16.75 11.46
C PRO A 107 4.70 17.36 12.68
N SER A 108 5.02 18.62 12.94
CA SER A 108 4.28 19.41 13.93
C SER A 108 2.90 19.81 13.39
N ARG A 109 2.00 20.23 14.29
CA ARG A 109 0.69 20.76 13.90
C ARG A 109 0.81 21.93 12.91
N ALA A 110 1.72 22.88 13.18
CA ALA A 110 1.91 24.05 12.32
C ALA A 110 2.37 23.66 10.91
N GLN A 111 3.28 22.70 10.80
CA GLN A 111 3.73 22.18 9.50
C GLN A 111 2.59 21.47 8.74
N LEU A 112 1.78 20.66 9.44
CA LEU A 112 0.60 20.05 8.83
C LEU A 112 -0.39 21.12 8.35
N THR A 113 -0.65 22.15 9.14
CA THR A 113 -1.57 23.23 8.76
C THR A 113 -1.09 23.96 7.50
N ALA A 114 0.17 24.40 7.47
CA ALA A 114 0.72 25.13 6.32
C ALA A 114 0.64 24.29 5.04
N ASN A 115 1.08 23.03 5.10
CA ASN A 115 1.14 22.17 3.93
C ASN A 115 -0.24 21.70 3.45
N LEU A 116 -1.22 21.57 4.35
CA LEU A 116 -2.59 21.24 3.97
C LEU A 116 -3.32 22.45 3.39
N GLN A 117 -3.03 23.66 3.86
CA GLN A 117 -3.60 24.89 3.29
C GLN A 117 -3.09 25.16 1.87
N GLU A 118 -1.84 24.80 1.56
CA GLU A 118 -1.30 24.87 0.19
C GLU A 118 -1.88 23.78 -0.74
N ALA A 119 -2.40 22.69 -0.17
CA ALA A 119 -2.89 21.53 -0.91
C ALA A 119 -4.41 21.55 -1.19
N GLU A 120 -5.18 22.42 -0.52
CA GLU A 120 -6.61 22.64 -0.78
C GLU A 120 -6.87 23.46 -2.04
#